data_AF-A0A9D4JZ61-F1
#
_entry.id   AF-A0A9D4JZ61-F1
#
_cell.length_a   1.000
_cell.length_b   1.000
_cell.length_c   1.000
_cell.angle_alpha   90.00
_cell.angle_beta   90.00
_cell.angle_gamma   90.00
#
_symmetry.space_group_name_H-M   'P 1'
#
loop_
_entity.id
_entity.type
_entity.pdbx_description
1 polymer ?
#
loop_
_entity_poly.entity_id
_entity_poly.type
_entity_poly.pdbx_seq_one_letter_code
_entity_poly.pdbx_strand_id
1 'polypeptide(L)'
;MHGLRYMWLVDDGDSSVYAKIHEEIPVWGSRVQKLQGSNHVCKCLRSNLEKLVEANPHCQGRNHLTKEVRIRLVSAVRCAIRIRSKEENLHHASIKLEKDIRNSVHHMFGNHNRFL
;
A
#
# COMPACT_ATOMS: atom_id res chain seq x y z
N MET A 1 4.60 7.87 36.81
CA MET A 1 3.68 7.68 35.68
C MET A 1 2.82 6.46 35.98
N HIS A 2 1.62 6.67 36.53
CA HIS A 2 0.77 5.61 37.08
C HIS A 2 -0.51 5.45 36.23
N GLY A 3 -0.84 4.22 35.84
CA GLY A 3 -2.23 3.80 35.60
C GLY A 3 -2.77 3.77 34.16
N LEU A 4 -2.01 4.14 33.13
CA LEU A 4 -2.47 4.03 31.75
C LEU A 4 -2.34 2.59 31.22
N ARG A 5 -3.48 1.89 31.13
CA ARG A 5 -3.59 0.63 30.37
C ARG A 5 -3.87 0.99 28.91
N TYR A 6 -2.84 1.01 28.08
CA TYR A 6 -3.01 1.10 26.63
C TYR A 6 -3.57 -0.24 26.13
N MET A 7 -4.78 -0.24 25.56
CA MET A 7 -5.36 -1.44 24.92
C MET A 7 -4.65 -1.78 23.60
N TRP A 8 -4.07 -0.78 22.94
CA TRP A 8 -3.38 -0.92 21.66
C TRP A 8 -2.20 0.06 21.60
N LEU A 9 -1.05 -0.40 21.11
CA LEU A 9 0.13 0.40 20.82
C LEU A 9 0.47 0.19 19.34
N VAL A 10 0.65 1.28 18.59
CA VAL A 10 1.05 1.24 17.18
C VAL A 10 2.40 1.92 17.06
N ASP A 11 3.38 1.21 16.50
CA ASP A 11 4.75 1.70 16.33
C ASP A 11 5.26 1.43 14.91
N ASP A 12 6.22 2.22 14.43
CA ASP A 12 6.83 2.08 13.10
C ASP A 12 7.93 1.02 13.14
N GLY A 13 7.53 -0.24 13.02
CA GLY A 13 8.43 -1.39 12.94
C GLY A 13 8.57 -1.92 11.51
N ASP A 14 9.79 -2.25 11.11
CA ASP A 14 10.03 -3.03 9.89
C ASP A 14 9.68 -4.52 10.07
N SER A 15 9.81 -5.30 9.00
CA SER A 15 9.47 -6.72 9.03
C SER A 15 10.38 -7.54 9.95
N SER A 16 11.65 -7.12 10.12
CA SER A 16 12.61 -7.79 11.01
C SER A 16 12.29 -7.53 12.48
N VAL A 17 11.90 -6.30 12.83
CA VAL A 17 11.46 -5.96 14.19
C VAL A 17 10.21 -6.76 14.56
N TYR A 18 9.25 -6.87 13.65
CA TYR A 18 8.05 -7.70 13.85
C TYR A 18 8.40 -9.18 14.10
N ALA A 19 9.28 -9.77 13.28
CA ALA A 19 9.71 -11.16 13.44
C ALA A 19 10.40 -11.38 14.79
N LYS A 20 11.33 -10.48 15.14
CA LYS A 20 12.07 -10.52 16.40
C LYS A 20 11.14 -10.43 17.62
N ILE A 21 10.13 -9.55 17.58
CA ILE A 21 9.14 -9.45 18.67
C ILE A 21 8.34 -10.74 18.80
N HIS A 22 7.95 -11.38 17.69
CA HIS A 22 7.24 -12.65 17.72
C HIS A 22 8.07 -13.81 18.28
N GLU A 23 9.36 -13.84 17.95
CA GLU A 23 10.28 -14.91 18.38
C GLU A 23 10.77 -14.72 19.81
N GLU A 24 11.13 -13.50 20.20
CA GLU A 24 11.85 -13.23 21.45
C GLU A 24 10.94 -12.82 22.61
N ILE A 25 9.66 -12.47 22.38
CA ILE A 25 8.76 -11.97 23.42
C ILE A 25 7.65 -13.00 23.73
N PRO A 26 7.78 -13.81 24.81
CA PRO A 26 6.90 -14.95 25.04
C PRO A 26 5.47 -14.58 25.45
N VAL A 27 5.31 -13.48 26.19
CA VAL A 27 4.04 -13.16 26.87
C VAL A 27 3.04 -12.48 25.93
N TRP A 28 3.52 -11.59 25.07
CA TRP A 28 2.66 -10.75 24.23
C TRP A 28 3.16 -10.60 22.79
N GLY A 29 4.32 -11.16 22.43
CA GLY A 29 4.85 -11.09 21.05
C GLY A 29 3.85 -11.66 20.03
N SER A 30 3.19 -12.77 20.38
CA SER A 30 2.11 -13.38 19.58
C SER A 30 0.88 -12.49 19.36
N ARG A 31 0.70 -11.46 20.19
CA ARG A 31 -0.43 -10.51 20.10
C ARG A 31 -0.11 -9.30 19.24
N VAL A 32 1.15 -9.11 18.84
CA VAL A 32 1.54 -8.02 17.95
C VAL A 32 1.00 -8.31 16.56
N GLN A 33 0.30 -7.33 16.01
CA GLN A 33 -0.24 -7.41 14.66
C GLN A 33 0.52 -6.47 13.74
N LYS A 34 0.88 -6.97 12.57
CA LYS A 34 1.46 -6.14 11.53
C LYS A 34 0.35 -5.39 10.79
N LEU A 35 0.32 -4.08 10.97
CA LEU A 35 -0.59 -3.20 10.24
C LEU A 35 0.17 -2.60 9.04
N GLN A 36 -0.31 -2.84 7.82
CA GLN A 36 0.25 -2.17 6.66
C GLN A 36 -0.32 -0.76 6.53
N GLY A 37 0.53 0.24 6.74
CA GLY A 37 0.18 1.63 6.53
C GLY A 37 0.14 2.05 5.05
N SER A 38 -0.44 3.21 4.80
CA SER A 38 -0.49 3.84 3.46
C SER A 38 0.89 4.00 2.80
N ASN A 39 1.92 4.23 3.61
CA ASN A 39 3.31 4.31 3.17
C ASN A 39 3.81 2.97 2.63
N HIS A 40 3.43 1.85 3.26
CA HIS A 40 3.82 0.52 2.78
C HIS A 40 3.18 0.24 1.42
N VAL A 41 1.87 0.48 1.28
CA VAL A 41 1.15 0.33 0.00
C VAL A 41 1.80 1.16 -1.11
N CYS A 42 2.12 2.44 -0.82
CA CYS A 42 2.78 3.32 -1.79
C CYS A 42 4.20 2.86 -2.17
N LYS A 43 4.97 2.35 -1.20
CA LYS A 43 6.31 1.77 -1.45
C LYS A 43 6.20 0.53 -2.34
N CYS A 44 5.31 -0.40 -2.02
CA CYS A 44 5.07 -1.60 -2.82
C CYS A 44 4.64 -1.27 -4.25
N LEU A 45 3.71 -0.32 -4.42
CA LEU A 45 3.26 0.12 -5.74
C LEU A 45 4.42 0.70 -6.55
N ARG A 46 5.24 1.59 -5.95
CA ARG A 46 6.42 2.14 -6.62
C ARG A 46 7.37 1.03 -7.10
N SER A 47 7.74 0.12 -6.20
CA SER A 47 8.66 -0.97 -6.54
C SER A 47 8.10 -1.89 -7.62
N ASN A 48 6.79 -2.18 -7.60
CA ASN A 48 6.16 -3.00 -8.63
C ASN A 48 6.12 -2.28 -9.99
N LEU A 49 5.87 -0.97 -10.01
CA LEU A 49 5.91 -0.17 -11.24
C LEU A 49 7.34 -0.09 -11.82
N GLU A 50 8.37 -0.04 -10.97
CA GLU A 50 9.77 -0.08 -11.41
C GLU A 50 10.11 -1.44 -12.03
N LYS A 51 9.78 -2.54 -11.35
CA LYS A 51 9.93 -3.90 -11.88
C LYS A 51 9.18 -4.11 -13.18
N LEU A 52 7.97 -3.56 -13.32
CA LEU A 52 7.18 -3.67 -14.54
C LEU A 52 7.87 -3.01 -15.73
N VAL A 53 8.49 -1.85 -15.51
CA VAL A 53 9.23 -1.09 -16.54
C VAL A 53 10.58 -1.74 -16.87
N GLU A 54 11.22 -2.39 -15.90
CA GLU A 54 12.43 -3.18 -16.11
C GLU A 54 12.14 -4.46 -16.92
N ALA A 55 11.08 -5.18 -16.54
CA ALA A 55 10.64 -6.41 -17.23
C ALA A 55 10.07 -6.13 -18.63
N ASN A 56 9.56 -4.92 -18.87
CA ASN A 56 8.99 -4.52 -20.16
C ASN A 56 9.63 -3.21 -20.65
N PRO A 57 10.84 -3.26 -21.25
CA PRO A 57 11.53 -2.08 -21.76
C PRO A 57 10.70 -1.32 -22.80
N HIS A 58 9.78 -1.99 -23.50
CA HIS A 58 8.83 -1.35 -24.40
C HIS A 58 7.91 -0.34 -23.69
N CYS A 59 7.75 -0.40 -22.37
CA CYS A 59 7.02 0.58 -21.57
C CYS A 59 7.85 1.85 -21.28
N GLN A 60 9.15 1.87 -21.61
CA GLN A 60 10.04 3.02 -21.45
C GLN A 60 9.88 4.01 -22.62
N GLY A 61 9.98 5.31 -22.34
CA GLY A 61 10.04 6.37 -23.34
C GLY A 61 8.69 6.81 -23.94
N ARG A 62 7.97 5.92 -24.66
CA ARG A 62 6.74 6.26 -25.40
C ARG A 62 5.44 5.61 -24.89
N ASN A 63 5.53 4.60 -24.03
CA ASN A 63 4.39 3.78 -23.57
C ASN A 63 4.02 4.02 -22.09
N HIS A 64 3.62 5.26 -21.79
CA HIS A 64 2.82 5.68 -20.63
C HIS A 64 3.39 5.50 -19.20
N LEU A 65 4.51 4.81 -18.95
CA LEU A 65 5.06 4.59 -17.59
C LEU A 65 6.41 5.31 -17.31
N THR A 66 6.53 6.57 -17.71
CA THR A 66 7.71 7.40 -17.37
C THR A 66 7.86 7.58 -15.86
N LYS A 67 9.05 8.01 -15.40
CA LYS A 67 9.31 8.27 -13.97
C LYS A 67 8.28 9.23 -13.37
N GLU A 68 7.94 10.29 -14.10
CA GLU A 68 6.94 11.28 -13.69
C GLU A 68 5.55 10.65 -13.54
N VAL A 69 5.13 9.82 -14.49
CA VAL A 69 3.83 9.14 -14.42
C VAL A 69 3.79 8.18 -13.23
N ARG A 70 4.86 7.42 -12.97
CA ARG A 70 4.93 6.54 -11.78
C ARG A 70 4.80 7.35 -10.48
N ILE A 71 5.45 8.52 -10.38
CA ILE A 71 5.33 9.41 -9.22
C ILE A 71 3.90 9.93 -9.07
N ARG A 72 3.25 10.33 -10.17
CA ARG A 72 1.85 10.77 -10.17
C ARG A 72 0.89 9.67 -9.73
N LEU A 73 1.06 8.44 -10.22
CA LEU A 73 0.26 7.29 -9.80
C LEU A 73 0.34 7.03 -8.30
N VAL A 74 1.56 6.97 -7.76
CA VAL A 74 1.77 6.76 -6.31
C VAL A 74 1.13 7.89 -5.50
N SER A 75 1.19 9.13 -6.00
CA SER A 75 0.57 10.29 -5.35
C SER A 75 -0.96 10.23 -5.41
N ALA A 76 -1.53 9.80 -6.54
CA ALA A 76 -2.97 9.60 -6.71
C ALA A 76 -3.49 8.50 -5.77
N VAL A 77 -2.78 7.36 -5.66
CA VAL A 77 -3.12 6.29 -4.72
C VAL A 77 -3.03 6.76 -3.28
N ARG A 78 -2.02 7.54 -2.91
CA ARG A 78 -1.93 8.15 -1.58
C ARG A 78 -3.11 9.07 -1.28
N CYS A 79 -3.56 9.85 -2.27
CA CYS A 79 -4.74 10.68 -2.14
C CYS A 79 -6.01 9.83 -1.97
N ALA A 80 -6.17 8.79 -2.78
CA ALA A 80 -7.29 7.85 -2.70
C ALA A 80 -7.37 7.19 -1.32
N ILE A 81 -6.24 6.72 -0.78
CA ILE A 81 -6.17 6.18 0.59
C ILE A 81 -6.67 7.22 1.61
N ARG A 82 -6.20 8.47 1.53
CA ARG A 82 -6.57 9.55 2.46
C ARG A 82 -8.07 9.90 2.39
N ILE A 83 -8.67 9.83 1.20
CA ILE A 83 -10.10 10.10 1.02
C ILE A 83 -10.92 8.93 1.57
N ARG A 84 -10.58 7.70 1.15
CA ARG A 84 -11.27 6.47 1.52
C ARG A 84 -11.18 6.15 3.01
N SER A 85 -10.09 6.55 3.68
CA SER A 85 -9.95 6.40 5.13
C SER A 85 -10.94 7.24 5.94
N LYS A 86 -11.68 8.14 5.30
CA LYS A 86 -12.74 8.95 5.92
C LYS A 86 -14.15 8.43 5.63
N GLU A 87 -14.29 7.37 4.84
CA GLU A 87 -15.59 6.75 4.58
C GLU A 87 -16.08 5.99 5.82
N GLU A 88 -17.39 6.02 6.06
CA GLU A 88 -18.00 5.35 7.22
C GLU A 88 -17.81 3.82 7.18
N ASN A 89 -17.89 3.23 5.99
CA ASN A 89 -17.68 1.81 5.78
C ASN A 89 -16.27 1.52 5.29
N LEU A 90 -15.33 1.42 6.23
CA LEU A 90 -13.91 1.17 5.95
C LEU A 90 -13.65 -0.15 5.20
N HIS A 91 -14.45 -1.19 5.44
CA HIS A 91 -14.31 -2.48 4.76
C HIS A 91 -14.64 -2.37 3.27
N HIS A 92 -15.75 -1.72 2.95
CA HIS A 92 -16.13 -1.49 1.56
C HIS A 92 -15.17 -0.50 0.87
N ALA A 93 -14.73 0.52 1.60
CA ALA A 93 -13.72 1.47 1.12
C ALA A 93 -12.40 0.78 0.76
N SER A 94 -11.96 -0.19 1.58
CA SER A 94 -10.73 -0.95 1.32
C SER A 94 -10.85 -1.85 0.08
N ILE A 95 -11.98 -2.54 -0.09
CA ILE A 95 -12.22 -3.37 -1.29
C ILE A 95 -12.19 -2.53 -2.56
N LYS A 96 -12.89 -1.39 -2.56
CA LYS A 96 -12.87 -0.48 -3.71
C LYS A 96 -11.46 0.06 -3.97
N LEU A 97 -10.72 0.39 -2.91
CA LEU A 97 -9.37 0.93 -3.05
C LEU A 97 -8.43 -0.10 -3.67
N GLU A 98 -8.56 -1.36 -3.28
CA GLU A 98 -7.83 -2.45 -3.89
C GLU A 98 -8.17 -2.60 -5.38
N LYS A 99 -9.45 -2.59 -5.75
CA LYS A 99 -9.90 -2.64 -7.16
C LYS A 99 -9.31 -1.48 -7.96
N ASP A 100 -9.33 -0.26 -7.40
CA ASP A 100 -8.82 0.95 -8.06
C ASP A 100 -7.30 0.89 -8.27
N ILE A 101 -6.53 0.44 -7.26
CA ILE A 101 -5.07 0.29 -7.37
C ILE A 101 -4.69 -0.79 -8.38
N ARG A 102 -5.39 -1.94 -8.39
CA ARG A 102 -5.13 -3.01 -9.36
C ARG A 102 -5.44 -2.56 -10.79
N ASN A 103 -6.50 -1.79 -10.96
CA ASN A 103 -6.95 -1.33 -12.28
C ASN A 103 -6.21 -0.08 -12.79
N SER A 104 -5.53 0.68 -11.92
CA SER A 104 -4.88 1.94 -12.31
C SER A 104 -3.86 1.75 -13.43
N VAL A 105 -3.14 0.62 -13.44
CA VAL A 105 -2.15 0.31 -14.47
C VAL A 105 -2.82 0.01 -15.82
N HIS A 106 -3.91 -0.77 -15.81
CA HIS A 106 -4.68 -1.07 -17.02
C HIS A 106 -5.30 0.18 -17.64
N HIS A 107 -5.81 1.09 -16.81
CA HIS A 107 -6.34 2.37 -17.25
C HIS A 107 -5.29 3.20 -18.00
N MET A 108 -4.03 3.22 -17.53
CA MET A 108 -2.97 3.98 -18.20
C MET A 108 -2.54 3.38 -19.54
N PHE A 109 -2.69 2.08 -19.73
CA PHE A 109 -2.43 1.44 -21.02
C PHE A 109 -3.62 1.51 -21.98
N GLY A 110 -4.68 2.26 -21.65
CA GLY A 110 -5.87 2.40 -22.49
C GLY A 110 -6.69 1.13 -22.60
N ASN A 111 -6.45 0.13 -21.75
CA ASN A 111 -7.23 -1.10 -21.74
C ASN A 111 -8.45 -0.91 -20.83
N HIS A 112 -9.51 -0.36 -21.43
CA HIS A 112 -10.78 -0.10 -20.76
C HIS A 112 -11.73 -1.30 -20.74
N ASN A 113 -11.34 -2.45 -21.33
CA ASN A 113 -12.20 -3.62 -21.48
C ASN A 113 -12.45 -4.41 -20.19
N ARG A 114 -11.87 -4.00 -19.05
CA ARG A 114 -12.06 -4.62 -17.72
C ARG A 114 -12.83 -3.73 -16.74
N PHE A 115 -13.44 -2.64 -17.20
CA PHE A 115 -14.26 -1.78 -16.36
C PHE A 115 -15.74 -2.10 -16.54
N LEU A 116 -16.24 -2.96 -15.64
CA LEU A 116 -17.53 -2.91 -14.93
C LEU A 116 -17.46 -3.98 -13.81
#